data_AF-A0A817BHL7-F1
#
_entry.id   AF-A0A817BHL7-F1
#
_cell.length_a   1.000
_cell.length_b   1.000
_cell.length_c   1.000
_cell.angle_alpha   90.00
_cell.angle_beta   90.00
_cell.angle_gamma   90.00
#
_symmetry.space_group_name_H-M   'P 1'
#
loop_
_entity.id
_entity.type
_entity.pdbx_description
1 polymer ?
#
loop_
_entity_poly.entity_id
_entity_poly.type
_entity_poly.pdbx_seq_one_letter_code
_entity_poly.pdbx_strand_id
1 'polypeptide(L)'
;MERTNPHLQVFISFRGKDVRDNILSSLKKKLKDEGVNVKTDDDMPKGTKIVENLLKLIRDSKVAVVIFSENYPESPWCLDELVEIEKQIEETKLKPLPIFFKVRATHVALEDHNPFKDILLRLEDNERENARNGFRVGSGRMHCWSCFLSQRLLKDADKRFVRWRGALKSITGYAGLKYIKDSNQALFVNQIVEAVKEMLGKVQSSDDVHDRIRGLHIVRQQKVFISFGGHDDDTRLGFISHLQAGLKRNGINFYINIENMTKGYDPEELIMNVRESRIALVIFTESYLSSSWCLEELVEINKFTMSLVVIPIFYKVEPKYVRDGRLVEINNQLVLNWGATDRRINRWKQALNSVGERLGFVYANPSSEAEFVESIIYETKRTLANTSSS
;
A
#
# COMPACT_ATOMS: atom_id res chain seq x y z
N MET A 1 24.01 0.29 42.11
CA MET A 1 23.61 1.39 41.22
C MET A 1 23.28 0.76 39.87
N GLU A 2 22.01 0.52 39.61
CA GLU A 2 21.54 -0.03 38.33
C GLU A 2 21.81 0.97 37.21
N ARG A 3 22.56 0.53 36.20
CA ARG A 3 22.74 1.28 34.97
C ARG A 3 21.49 1.11 34.12
N THR A 4 20.48 1.96 34.32
CA THR A 4 19.39 2.11 33.35
C THR A 4 20.02 2.62 32.05
N ASN A 5 19.99 1.81 30.99
CA ASN A 5 20.46 2.23 29.67
C ASN A 5 19.37 3.14 29.06
N PRO A 6 19.59 4.46 28.92
CA PRO A 6 18.55 5.41 28.54
C PRO A 6 18.07 5.29 27.08
N HIS A 7 18.60 4.34 26.29
CA HIS A 7 18.42 4.30 24.84
C HIS A 7 17.43 3.26 24.28
N LEU A 8 16.91 2.33 25.09
CA LEU A 8 16.00 1.29 24.58
C LEU A 8 14.56 1.60 24.93
N GLN A 9 13.89 2.28 23.99
CA GLN A 9 12.51 2.68 24.09
C GLN A 9 11.59 1.71 23.33
N VAL A 10 10.55 1.25 24.01
CA VAL A 10 9.43 0.50 23.43
C VAL A 10 8.22 1.42 23.32
N PHE A 11 7.62 1.47 22.14
CA PHE A 11 6.35 2.15 21.93
C PHE A 11 5.20 1.13 22.02
N ILE A 12 4.12 1.44 22.73
CA ILE A 12 2.90 0.63 22.73
C ILE A 12 1.78 1.43 22.10
N SER A 13 1.32 0.98 20.92
CA SER A 13 0.09 1.46 20.29
C SER A 13 -1.07 0.57 20.70
N PHE A 14 -2.16 1.15 21.17
CA PHE A 14 -3.34 0.39 21.58
C PHE A 14 -4.59 1.28 21.55
N ARG A 15 -5.76 0.64 21.69
CA ARG A 15 -7.02 1.36 21.89
C ARG A 15 -8.00 0.57 22.76
N GLY A 16 -8.91 1.31 23.37
CA GLY A 16 -10.05 0.75 24.10
C GLY A 16 -9.81 0.72 25.60
N LYS A 17 -10.86 1.04 26.35
CA LYS A 17 -10.84 1.04 27.82
C LYS A 17 -10.49 -0.35 28.37
N ASP A 18 -10.99 -1.40 27.74
CA ASP A 18 -10.70 -2.78 28.13
C ASP A 18 -9.22 -3.15 28.03
N VAL A 19 -8.47 -2.57 27.09
CA VAL A 19 -7.02 -2.80 27.01
C VAL A 19 -6.31 -2.05 28.14
N ARG A 20 -6.73 -0.80 28.43
CA ARG A 20 -6.17 0.04 29.51
C ARG A 20 -6.35 -0.57 30.88
N ASP A 21 -7.59 -0.97 31.18
CA ASP A 21 -7.99 -1.40 32.52
C ASP A 21 -7.51 -2.83 32.82
N ASN A 22 -7.20 -3.64 31.80
CA ASN A 22 -6.76 -5.04 31.96
C ASN A 22 -5.25 -5.22 31.74
N ILE A 23 -4.81 -5.25 30.47
CA ILE A 23 -3.46 -5.74 30.13
C ILE A 23 -2.40 -4.65 30.10
N LEU A 24 -2.76 -3.41 29.74
CA LEU A 24 -1.79 -2.35 29.50
C LEU A 24 -1.08 -1.91 30.78
N SER A 25 -1.83 -1.70 31.86
CA SER A 25 -1.29 -1.27 33.16
C SER A 25 -0.28 -2.30 33.69
N SER A 26 -0.64 -3.58 33.65
CA SER A 26 0.20 -4.70 34.03
C SER A 26 1.43 -4.84 33.13
N LEU A 27 1.28 -4.68 31.81
CA LEU A 27 2.38 -4.74 30.85
C LEU A 27 3.37 -3.58 31.03
N LYS A 28 2.88 -2.34 31.16
CA LYS A 28 3.73 -1.16 31.43
C LYS A 28 4.51 -1.34 32.72
N LYS A 29 3.87 -1.85 33.78
CA LYS A 29 4.53 -2.10 35.06
C LYS A 29 5.64 -3.15 34.91
N LYS A 30 5.33 -4.33 34.36
CA LYS A 30 6.33 -5.40 34.22
C LYS A 30 7.50 -5.01 33.32
N LEU A 31 7.26 -4.34 32.20
CA LEU A 31 8.35 -3.84 31.35
C LEU A 31 9.25 -2.85 32.09
N LYS A 32 8.69 -1.96 32.92
CA LYS A 32 9.48 -1.05 33.76
C LYS A 32 10.25 -1.77 34.85
N ASP A 33 9.64 -2.75 35.52
CA ASP A 33 10.28 -3.57 36.54
C ASP A 33 11.47 -4.35 35.94
N GLU A 34 11.40 -4.71 34.65
CA GLU A 34 12.47 -5.34 33.86
C GLU A 34 13.45 -4.32 33.21
N GLY A 35 13.39 -3.04 33.59
CA GLY A 35 14.30 -2.01 33.11
C GLY A 35 14.08 -1.52 31.68
N VAL A 36 12.95 -1.85 31.04
CA VAL A 36 12.59 -1.41 29.69
C VAL A 36 11.84 -0.08 29.76
N ASN A 37 12.31 0.93 29.01
CA ASN A 37 11.61 2.21 28.92
C ASN A 37 10.41 2.09 27.96
N VAL A 38 9.21 2.41 28.43
CA VAL A 38 7.96 2.26 27.68
C VAL A 38 7.25 3.60 27.51
N LYS A 39 6.81 3.88 26.29
CA LYS A 39 6.00 5.04 25.92
C LYS A 39 4.69 4.61 25.28
N THR A 40 3.62 5.32 25.62
CA THR A 40 2.26 5.08 25.15
C THR A 40 1.58 6.40 24.78
N ASP A 41 0.48 6.33 24.03
CA ASP A 41 -0.37 7.49 23.71
C ASP A 41 -0.87 8.23 24.96
N ASP A 42 -1.18 7.50 26.03
CA ASP A 42 -1.64 8.03 27.32
C ASP A 42 -0.58 8.86 28.07
N ASP A 43 0.70 8.78 27.68
CA ASP A 43 1.79 9.54 28.33
C ASP A 43 1.93 10.97 27.76
N MET A 44 0.99 11.45 26.92
CA MET A 44 1.07 12.73 26.20
C MET A 44 0.15 13.85 26.75
N PRO A 45 0.62 15.13 26.79
CA PRO A 45 -0.22 16.27 27.16
C PRO A 45 -1.25 16.63 26.07
N LYS A 46 -2.48 17.02 26.45
CA LYS A 46 -3.60 17.36 25.54
C LYS A 46 -3.34 18.68 24.74
N GLY A 47 -3.31 18.68 23.39
CA GLY A 47 -3.18 19.87 22.51
C GLY A 47 -2.66 19.63 21.06
N THR A 48 -2.79 20.60 20.13
CA THR A 48 -2.49 20.44 18.67
C THR A 48 -1.03 20.12 18.30
N LYS A 49 -0.06 20.27 19.22
CA LYS A 49 1.34 19.83 19.04
C LYS A 49 1.58 18.33 19.37
N ILE A 50 0.52 17.57 19.64
CA ILE A 50 0.59 16.13 19.98
C ILE A 50 1.15 15.29 18.84
N VAL A 51 0.77 15.56 17.59
CA VAL A 51 1.07 14.67 16.44
C VAL A 51 2.58 14.52 16.26
N GLU A 52 3.33 15.63 16.14
CA GLU A 52 4.77 15.57 15.89
C GLU A 52 5.55 14.93 17.04
N ASN A 53 5.15 15.22 18.28
CA ASN A 53 5.79 14.64 19.46
C ASN A 53 5.53 13.13 19.58
N LEU A 54 4.32 12.68 19.25
CA LEU A 54 3.95 11.26 19.24
C LEU A 54 4.72 10.49 18.15
N LEU A 55 4.77 11.04 16.93
CA LEU A 55 5.55 10.44 15.83
C LEU A 55 7.04 10.38 16.15
N LYS A 56 7.56 11.38 16.88
CA LYS A 56 8.94 11.36 17.38
C LYS A 56 9.18 10.21 18.36
N LEU A 57 8.24 9.95 19.28
CA LEU A 57 8.36 8.81 20.21
C LEU A 57 8.41 7.47 19.45
N ILE A 58 7.65 7.32 18.37
CA ILE A 58 7.69 6.11 17.54
C ILE A 58 9.07 5.98 16.87
N ARG A 59 9.60 7.07 16.29
CA ARG A 59 10.92 7.10 15.62
C ARG A 59 12.09 6.80 16.56
N ASP A 60 11.98 7.23 17.82
CA ASP A 60 13.01 7.02 18.84
C ASP A 60 12.92 5.61 19.47
N SER A 61 11.88 4.83 19.14
CA SER A 61 11.66 3.48 19.67
C SER A 61 12.32 2.41 18.80
N LYS A 62 12.73 1.30 19.43
CA LYS A 62 13.33 0.14 18.75
C LYS A 62 12.34 -1.00 18.49
N VAL A 63 11.33 -1.11 19.35
CA VAL A 63 10.23 -2.07 19.22
C VAL A 63 8.92 -1.31 19.36
N ALA A 64 7.97 -1.60 18.48
CA ALA A 64 6.59 -1.16 18.60
C ALA A 64 5.67 -2.34 18.87
N VAL A 65 5.07 -2.36 20.05
CA VAL A 65 4.03 -3.32 20.42
C VAL A 65 2.69 -2.75 19.97
N VAL A 66 2.02 -3.43 19.05
CA VAL A 66 0.73 -2.99 18.50
C VAL A 66 -0.38 -3.90 19.01
N ILE A 67 -1.21 -3.41 19.92
CA ILE A 67 -2.30 -4.18 20.52
C ILE A 67 -3.58 -3.94 19.73
N PHE A 68 -3.85 -4.81 18.76
CA PHE A 68 -5.12 -4.85 18.06
C PHE A 68 -6.21 -5.38 19.00
N SER A 69 -7.18 -4.52 19.29
CA SER A 69 -8.43 -4.84 19.96
C SER A 69 -9.60 -4.60 19.00
N GLU A 70 -10.80 -5.06 19.35
CA GLU A 70 -12.01 -4.83 18.54
C GLU A 70 -12.23 -3.34 18.21
N ASN A 71 -11.91 -2.46 19.16
CA ASN A 71 -12.12 -1.01 19.05
C ASN A 71 -10.88 -0.24 18.58
N TYR A 72 -9.82 -0.92 18.15
CA TYR A 72 -8.64 -0.28 17.56
C TYR A 72 -8.95 0.68 16.41
N PRO A 73 -9.80 0.31 15.44
CA PRO A 73 -10.10 1.17 14.30
C PRO A 73 -11.12 2.28 14.62
N GLU A 74 -11.62 2.42 15.86
CA GLU A 74 -12.45 3.57 16.24
C GLU A 74 -11.64 4.87 16.31
N SER A 75 -10.32 4.77 16.44
CA SER A 75 -9.44 5.91 16.68
C SER A 75 -8.64 6.23 15.42
N PRO A 76 -8.91 7.37 14.73
CA PRO A 76 -8.10 7.78 13.60
C PRO A 76 -6.64 8.03 13.99
N TRP A 77 -6.40 8.36 15.27
CA TRP A 77 -5.07 8.52 15.84
C TRP A 77 -4.30 7.19 15.93
N CYS A 78 -4.95 6.11 16.38
CA CYS A 78 -4.31 4.80 16.45
C CYS A 78 -3.95 4.29 15.05
N LEU A 79 -4.80 4.56 14.06
CA LEU A 79 -4.52 4.22 12.67
C LEU A 79 -3.39 5.08 12.06
N ASP A 80 -3.29 6.36 12.43
CA ASP A 80 -2.15 7.19 12.02
C ASP A 80 -0.83 6.76 12.69
N GLU A 81 -0.87 6.36 13.97
CA GLU A 81 0.27 5.74 14.66
C GLU A 81 0.74 4.48 13.92
N LEU A 82 -0.22 3.62 13.54
CA LEU A 82 0.04 2.39 12.82
C LEU A 82 0.75 2.63 11.49
N VAL A 83 0.36 3.69 10.77
CA VAL A 83 0.99 4.12 9.52
C VAL A 83 2.42 4.65 9.74
N GLU A 84 2.69 5.36 10.84
CA GLU A 84 4.07 5.76 11.14
C GLU A 84 4.94 4.57 11.56
N ILE A 85 4.36 3.63 12.32
CA ILE A 85 5.03 2.37 12.69
C ILE A 85 5.42 1.61 11.42
N GLU A 86 4.49 1.40 10.49
CA GLU A 86 4.75 0.78 9.18
C GLU A 86 5.94 1.47 8.46
N LYS A 87 5.92 2.80 8.39
CA LYS A 87 7.00 3.57 7.77
C LYS A 87 8.36 3.33 8.45
N GLN A 88 8.43 3.30 9.78
CA GLN A 88 9.70 3.04 10.48
C GLN A 88 10.20 1.59 10.31
N ILE A 89 9.30 0.65 10.04
CA ILE A 89 9.63 -0.74 9.73
C ILE A 89 10.24 -0.84 8.33
N GLU A 90 9.67 -0.16 7.33
CA GLU A 90 10.24 -0.07 5.98
C GLU A 90 11.64 0.53 5.97
N GLU A 91 11.90 1.48 6.88
CA GLU A 91 13.23 2.08 7.09
C GLU A 91 14.17 1.19 7.94
N THR A 92 13.74 -0.01 8.35
CA THR A 92 14.46 -0.97 9.22
C THR A 92 14.85 -0.45 10.61
N LYS A 93 14.21 0.64 11.06
CA LYS A 93 14.52 1.33 12.33
C LYS A 93 13.77 0.76 13.53
N LEU A 94 12.62 0.13 13.26
CA LEU A 94 11.65 -0.30 14.27
C LEU A 94 11.22 -1.73 13.96
N LYS A 95 11.09 -2.56 14.99
CA LYS A 95 10.54 -3.93 14.86
C LYS A 95 9.11 -3.98 15.42
N PRO A 96 8.11 -4.45 14.66
CA PRO A 96 6.75 -4.59 15.17
C PRO A 96 6.59 -5.87 15.99
N LEU A 97 5.76 -5.81 17.02
CA LEU A 97 5.19 -6.98 17.71
C LEU A 97 3.67 -6.83 17.73
N PRO A 98 2.95 -7.40 16.73
CA PRO A 98 1.49 -7.37 16.73
C PRO A 98 0.92 -8.29 17.82
N ILE A 99 -0.05 -7.77 18.57
CA ILE A 99 -0.79 -8.47 19.61
C ILE A 99 -2.26 -8.47 19.24
N PHE A 100 -2.83 -9.65 19.07
CA PHE A 100 -4.24 -9.85 18.76
C PHE A 100 -5.02 -10.09 20.04
N PHE A 101 -5.54 -9.01 20.63
CA PHE A 101 -6.28 -9.05 21.89
C PHE A 101 -7.78 -9.21 21.64
N LYS A 102 -8.30 -10.43 21.82
CA LYS A 102 -9.71 -10.79 21.58
C LYS A 102 -10.20 -10.52 20.15
N VAL A 103 -9.29 -10.37 19.20
CA VAL A 103 -9.57 -10.21 17.76
C VAL A 103 -8.79 -11.26 16.96
N ARG A 104 -9.26 -11.63 15.76
CA ARG A 104 -8.53 -12.55 14.87
C ARG A 104 -7.61 -11.75 13.96
N ALA A 105 -6.45 -12.30 13.61
CA ALA A 105 -5.53 -11.68 12.65
C ALA A 105 -6.22 -11.43 11.29
N THR A 106 -7.01 -12.38 10.79
CA THR A 106 -7.79 -12.25 9.55
C THR A 106 -8.82 -11.11 9.58
N HIS A 107 -9.36 -10.79 10.77
CA HIS A 107 -10.26 -9.65 10.94
C HIS A 107 -9.53 -8.31 10.80
N VAL A 108 -8.33 -8.22 11.39
CA VAL A 108 -7.45 -7.05 11.31
C VAL A 108 -6.89 -6.88 9.91
N ALA A 109 -6.56 -7.99 9.23
CA ALA A 109 -6.12 -8.03 7.83
C ALA A 109 -7.23 -7.70 6.81
N LEU A 110 -8.47 -7.51 7.28
CA LEU A 110 -9.65 -7.12 6.49
C LEU A 110 -10.08 -8.15 5.43
N GLU A 111 -9.67 -9.41 5.61
CA GLU A 111 -9.93 -10.53 4.69
C GLU A 111 -11.43 -10.85 4.61
N ASP A 112 -12.11 -10.90 5.75
CA ASP A 112 -13.53 -11.21 5.85
C ASP A 112 -14.35 -10.04 6.43
N HIS A 113 -15.66 -10.03 6.17
CA HIS A 113 -16.58 -9.13 6.85
C HIS A 113 -16.66 -9.46 8.34
N ASN A 114 -16.47 -8.47 9.21
CA ASN A 114 -16.45 -8.66 10.66
C ASN A 114 -16.60 -7.31 11.41
N PRO A 115 -16.89 -7.30 12.73
CA PRO A 115 -17.11 -6.07 13.49
C PRO A 115 -15.95 -5.06 13.44
N PHE A 116 -14.69 -5.51 13.37
CA PHE A 116 -13.52 -4.64 13.22
C PHE A 116 -13.59 -3.84 11.91
N LYS A 117 -13.98 -4.50 10.82
CA LYS A 117 -14.15 -3.88 9.50
C LYS A 117 -15.33 -2.91 9.49
N ASP A 118 -16.42 -3.25 10.17
CA ASP A 118 -17.60 -2.36 10.30
C ASP A 118 -17.26 -1.07 11.04
N ILE A 119 -16.49 -1.18 12.13
CA ILE A 119 -16.00 -0.02 12.89
C ILE A 119 -15.10 0.85 12.01
N LEU A 120 -14.17 0.25 11.27
CA LEU A 120 -13.31 0.99 10.34
C LEU A 120 -14.13 1.74 9.28
N LEU A 121 -15.13 1.08 8.67
CA LEU A 121 -16.00 1.71 7.68
C LEU A 121 -16.78 2.89 8.26
N ARG A 122 -17.33 2.75 9.47
CA ARG A 122 -18.01 3.85 10.17
C ARG A 122 -17.08 5.02 10.45
N LEU A 123 -15.83 4.75 10.85
CA LEU A 123 -14.83 5.81 11.02
C LEU A 123 -14.56 6.54 9.70
N GLU A 124 -14.35 5.81 8.60
CA GLU A 124 -14.11 6.41 7.28
C GLU A 124 -15.28 7.29 6.84
N ASP A 125 -16.52 6.84 7.05
CA ASP A 125 -17.70 7.63 6.72
C ASP A 125 -17.81 8.89 7.58
N ASN A 126 -17.55 8.79 8.89
CA ASN A 126 -17.50 9.96 9.78
C ASN A 126 -16.42 10.95 9.34
N GLU A 127 -15.23 10.48 8.95
CA GLU A 127 -14.15 11.35 8.47
C GLU A 127 -14.49 12.00 7.12
N ARG A 128 -15.21 11.31 6.23
CA ARG A 128 -15.75 11.89 4.98
C ARG A 128 -16.79 12.97 5.29
N GLU A 129 -17.67 12.74 6.24
CA GLU A 129 -18.66 13.73 6.70
C GLU A 129 -17.99 14.93 7.34
N ASN A 130 -16.98 14.72 8.19
CA ASN A 130 -16.18 15.80 8.78
C ASN A 130 -15.50 16.64 7.70
N ALA A 131 -14.90 16.02 6.68
CA ALA A 131 -14.30 16.70 5.54
C ALA A 131 -15.32 17.53 4.73
N ARG A 132 -16.58 17.07 4.65
CA ARG A 132 -17.69 17.81 4.01
C ARG A 132 -18.21 18.95 4.88
N ASN A 133 -18.31 18.74 6.18
CA ASN A 133 -18.93 19.66 7.14
C ASN A 133 -17.98 20.74 7.67
N GLY A 134 -16.65 20.53 7.57
CA GLY A 134 -15.63 21.51 7.95
C GLY A 134 -15.73 22.87 7.23
N PHE A 135 -16.58 23.00 6.21
CA PHE A 135 -16.85 24.24 5.47
C PHE A 135 -18.16 24.94 5.87
N ARG A 136 -19.02 24.34 6.72
CA ARG A 136 -20.30 24.96 7.13
C ARG A 136 -20.18 25.97 8.27
N VAL A 137 -19.02 26.06 8.94
CA VAL A 137 -18.79 27.00 10.04
C VAL A 137 -17.98 28.20 9.53
N GLY A 138 -18.68 29.12 8.88
CA GLY A 138 -18.08 30.34 8.33
C GLY A 138 -19.07 31.07 7.43
N SER A 139 -19.69 32.10 8.00
CA SER A 139 -20.68 33.01 7.40
C SER A 139 -20.57 33.27 5.89
N GLY A 140 -21.69 33.10 5.19
CA GLY A 140 -22.14 33.96 4.08
C GLY A 140 -21.39 33.88 2.74
N ARG A 141 -22.14 33.47 1.71
CA ARG A 141 -21.82 33.39 0.26
C ARG A 141 -21.08 32.13 -0.19
N MET A 142 -21.84 31.25 -0.86
CA MET A 142 -21.36 30.11 -1.65
C MET A 142 -20.56 30.62 -2.86
N HIS A 143 -19.23 30.51 -2.80
CA HIS A 143 -18.34 30.66 -3.95
C HIS A 143 -17.80 29.30 -4.40
N CYS A 144 -17.60 29.12 -5.71
CA CYS A 144 -17.04 27.96 -6.41
C CYS A 144 -15.74 27.38 -5.78
N TRP A 145 -15.00 28.18 -5.02
CA TRP A 145 -13.79 27.78 -4.30
C TRP A 145 -14.06 26.77 -3.17
N SER A 146 -15.25 26.81 -2.55
CA SER A 146 -15.66 25.85 -1.49
C SER A 146 -15.77 24.43 -2.02
N CYS A 147 -16.34 24.24 -3.21
CA CYS A 147 -16.44 22.93 -3.87
C CYS A 147 -15.07 22.35 -4.20
N PHE A 148 -14.12 23.19 -4.65
CA PHE A 148 -12.76 22.75 -4.98
C PHE A 148 -11.97 22.31 -3.74
N LEU A 149 -12.05 23.06 -2.65
CA LEU A 149 -11.41 22.71 -1.38
C LEU A 149 -12.03 21.47 -0.74
N SER A 150 -13.36 21.32 -0.76
CA SER A 150 -14.05 20.11 -0.28
C SER A 150 -13.66 18.86 -1.08
N GLN A 151 -13.47 18.97 -2.41
CA GLN A 151 -12.97 17.86 -3.22
C GLN A 151 -11.52 17.47 -2.88
N ARG A 152 -10.67 18.44 -2.53
CA ARG A 152 -9.29 18.18 -2.11
C ARG A 152 -9.25 17.49 -0.74
N LEU A 153 -10.02 17.97 0.23
CA LEU A 153 -10.09 17.37 1.57
C LEU A 153 -10.65 15.95 1.54
N LEU A 154 -11.66 15.69 0.71
CA LEU A 154 -12.17 14.32 0.47
C LEU A 154 -11.09 13.41 -0.14
N LYS A 155 -10.35 13.90 -1.14
CA LYS A 155 -9.22 13.14 -1.72
C LYS A 155 -8.13 12.85 -0.70
N ASP A 156 -7.84 13.78 0.19
CA ASP A 156 -6.82 13.59 1.22
C ASP A 156 -7.30 12.65 2.34
N ALA A 157 -8.61 12.68 2.68
CA ALA A 157 -9.23 11.68 3.55
C ALA A 157 -9.19 10.28 2.93
N ASP A 158 -9.57 10.13 1.65
CA ASP A 158 -9.52 8.84 0.96
C ASP A 158 -8.09 8.28 0.91
N LYS A 159 -7.06 9.12 0.65
CA LYS A 159 -5.65 8.70 0.74
C LYS A 159 -5.26 8.23 2.14
N ARG A 160 -5.79 8.86 3.19
CA ARG A 160 -5.51 8.48 4.58
C ARG A 160 -6.10 7.11 4.90
N PHE A 161 -7.32 6.82 4.44
CA PHE A 161 -7.96 5.51 4.62
C PHE A 161 -7.20 4.37 3.93
N VAL A 162 -6.68 4.63 2.74
CA VAL A 162 -5.79 3.70 2.02
C VAL A 162 -4.55 3.37 2.86
N ARG A 163 -3.88 4.39 3.42
CA ARG A 163 -2.72 4.17 4.30
C ARG A 163 -3.08 3.35 5.54
N TRP A 164 -4.24 3.62 6.16
CA TRP A 164 -4.71 2.85 7.31
C TRP A 164 -4.92 1.37 6.98
N ARG A 165 -5.56 1.07 5.84
CA ARG A 165 -5.82 -0.31 5.39
C ARG A 165 -4.52 -1.05 5.05
N GLY A 166 -3.61 -0.37 4.36
CA GLY A 166 -2.26 -0.88 4.08
C GLY A 166 -1.51 -1.26 5.35
N ALA A 167 -1.43 -0.33 6.31
CA ALA A 167 -0.73 -0.56 7.57
C ALA A 167 -1.31 -1.69 8.42
N LEU A 168 -2.65 -1.82 8.45
CA LEU A 168 -3.34 -2.95 9.09
C LEU A 168 -2.93 -4.28 8.47
N LYS A 169 -2.99 -4.42 7.14
CA LYS A 169 -2.58 -5.63 6.42
C LYS A 169 -1.09 -5.93 6.63
N SER A 170 -0.23 -4.94 6.42
CA SER A 170 1.22 -5.04 6.52
C SER A 170 1.67 -5.56 7.90
N ILE A 171 1.20 -4.93 8.98
CA ILE A 171 1.61 -5.29 10.34
C ILE A 171 1.05 -6.65 10.76
N THR A 172 -0.12 -7.07 10.25
CA THR A 172 -0.64 -8.42 10.52
C THR A 172 0.18 -9.54 9.90
N GLY A 173 1.02 -9.24 8.89
CA GLY A 173 1.94 -10.19 8.28
C GLY A 173 3.16 -10.54 9.15
N TYR A 174 3.41 -9.79 10.22
CA TYR A 174 4.52 -10.05 11.14
C TYR A 174 4.13 -11.10 12.20
N ALA A 175 5.12 -11.87 12.65
CA ALA A 175 4.93 -12.81 13.74
C ALA A 175 4.47 -12.08 15.01
N GLY A 176 3.32 -12.49 15.54
CA GLY A 176 2.64 -11.84 16.66
C GLY A 176 2.17 -12.80 17.73
N LEU A 177 1.60 -12.24 18.80
CA LEU A 177 1.02 -12.99 19.90
C LEU A 177 -0.50 -12.84 19.90
N LYS A 178 -1.22 -13.92 20.18
CA LYS A 178 -2.69 -13.93 20.25
C LYS A 178 -3.15 -14.19 21.68
N TYR A 179 -4.02 -13.33 22.18
CA TYR A 179 -4.71 -13.59 23.44
C TYR A 179 -5.82 -14.61 23.24
N ILE A 180 -5.77 -15.70 24.01
CA ILE A 180 -6.83 -16.70 24.04
C ILE A 180 -7.87 -16.25 25.08
N LYS A 181 -9.14 -16.18 24.67
CA LYS A 181 -10.24 -15.83 25.58
C LYS A 181 -10.24 -16.79 26.79
N ASP A 182 -10.46 -16.25 27.98
CA ASP A 182 -10.45 -16.98 29.27
C ASP A 182 -9.10 -17.58 29.70
N SER A 183 -8.01 -17.27 28.98
CA SER A 183 -6.65 -17.61 29.40
C SER A 183 -6.13 -16.66 30.49
N ASN A 184 -5.11 -17.09 31.22
CA ASN A 184 -4.51 -16.30 32.29
C ASN A 184 -3.78 -15.06 31.72
N GLN A 185 -4.36 -13.89 31.91
CA GLN A 185 -3.81 -12.61 31.44
C GLN A 185 -2.41 -12.33 31.98
N ALA A 186 -2.10 -12.72 33.23
CA ALA A 186 -0.78 -12.48 33.80
C ALA A 186 0.31 -13.30 33.09
N LEU A 187 -0.01 -14.53 32.68
CA LEU A 187 0.88 -15.36 31.84
C LEU A 187 1.04 -14.76 30.45
N PHE A 188 -0.04 -14.29 29.84
CA PHE A 188 0.02 -13.63 28.54
C PHE A 188 0.90 -12.37 28.57
N VAL A 189 0.77 -11.54 29.61
CA VAL A 189 1.66 -10.38 29.80
C VAL A 189 3.12 -10.82 29.93
N ASN A 190 3.42 -11.91 30.66
CA ASN A 190 4.79 -12.43 30.73
C ASN A 190 5.33 -12.84 29.35
N GLN A 191 4.51 -13.51 28.53
CA GLN A 191 4.90 -13.87 27.16
C GLN A 191 5.23 -12.64 26.31
N ILE A 192 4.45 -11.57 26.45
CA ILE A 192 4.72 -10.31 25.75
C ILE A 192 6.04 -9.70 26.21
N VAL A 193 6.27 -9.65 27.54
CA VAL A 193 7.50 -9.09 28.11
C VAL A 193 8.74 -9.86 27.64
N GLU A 194 8.70 -11.19 27.65
CA GLU A 194 9.81 -12.01 27.17
C GLU A 194 10.05 -11.85 25.66
N ALA A 195 8.99 -11.81 24.85
CA ALA A 195 9.12 -11.53 23.42
C ALA A 195 9.77 -10.16 23.15
N VAL A 196 9.38 -9.12 23.91
CA VAL A 196 9.99 -7.79 23.82
C VAL A 196 11.46 -7.83 24.23
N LYS A 197 11.81 -8.53 25.32
CA LYS A 197 13.21 -8.66 25.78
C LYS A 197 14.07 -9.38 24.75
N GLU A 198 13.58 -10.48 24.16
CA GLU A 198 14.28 -11.18 23.08
C GLU A 198 14.50 -10.27 21.86
N MET A 199 13.48 -9.50 21.47
CA MET A 199 13.59 -8.55 20.37
C MET A 199 14.61 -7.46 20.67
N LEU A 200 14.65 -6.93 21.89
CA LEU A 200 15.63 -5.93 22.34
C LEU A 200 17.04 -6.50 22.47
N GLY A 201 17.20 -7.75 22.96
CA GLY A 201 18.49 -8.43 23.03
C GLY A 201 19.12 -8.64 21.64
N LYS A 202 18.29 -9.00 20.65
CA LYS A 202 18.72 -9.08 19.24
C LYS A 202 19.12 -7.72 18.65
N VAL A 203 18.53 -6.63 19.14
CA VAL A 203 18.92 -5.26 18.75
C VAL A 203 20.28 -4.91 19.36
N GLN A 204 20.49 -5.19 20.64
CA GLN A 204 21.77 -4.94 21.31
C GLN A 204 22.94 -5.76 20.73
N SER A 205 22.72 -7.03 20.36
CA SER A 205 23.76 -7.86 19.72
C SER A 205 24.13 -7.41 18.30
N SER A 206 23.28 -6.60 17.66
CA SER A 206 23.51 -6.07 16.32
C SER A 206 24.31 -4.76 16.34
N ASP A 207 24.41 -4.09 17.49
CA ASP A 207 25.10 -2.80 17.64
C ASP A 207 26.61 -2.94 17.90
N ASP A 208 27.15 -4.16 18.06
CA ASP A 208 28.58 -4.44 18.32
C ASP A 208 29.35 -5.05 17.12
N VAL A 209 28.74 -5.09 15.94
CA VAL A 209 29.43 -5.43 14.68
C VAL A 209 29.04 -4.43 13.61
N HIS A 210 29.72 -3.28 13.60
CA HIS A 210 29.64 -2.36 12.47
C HIS A 210 30.59 -2.68 11.32
N ASP A 211 31.15 -3.90 11.26
CA ASP A 211 31.86 -4.31 10.04
C ASP A 211 31.87 -5.85 9.91
N ARG A 212 30.91 -6.42 9.16
CA ARG A 212 31.07 -7.70 8.41
C ARG A 212 29.88 -8.24 7.61
N ILE A 213 28.91 -7.42 7.22
CA ILE A 213 28.07 -7.76 6.05
C ILE A 213 27.97 -6.54 5.12
N ARG A 214 29.10 -6.21 4.47
CA ARG A 214 29.07 -5.68 3.10
C ARG A 214 29.25 -6.88 2.18
N GLY A 215 28.16 -7.38 1.60
CA GLY A 215 28.28 -8.50 0.66
C GLY A 215 27.03 -9.30 0.36
N LEU A 216 25.83 -8.72 0.39
CA LEU A 216 24.89 -8.99 -0.70
C LEU A 216 24.07 -7.73 -0.95
N HIS A 217 24.52 -6.99 -1.96
CA HIS A 217 23.76 -5.93 -2.57
C HIS A 217 22.48 -6.59 -3.12
N ILE A 218 21.35 -6.51 -2.41
CA ILE A 218 20.09 -6.44 -3.14
C ILE A 218 20.15 -5.08 -3.81
N VAL A 219 20.72 -5.05 -5.02
CA VAL A 219 20.41 -3.98 -5.97
C VAL A 219 18.89 -3.88 -5.92
N ARG A 220 18.34 -2.74 -5.49
CA ARG A 220 16.91 -2.42 -5.71
C ARG A 220 16.72 -2.46 -7.22
N GLN A 221 16.41 -3.65 -7.76
CA GLN A 221 16.39 -3.85 -9.19
C GLN A 221 15.20 -3.11 -9.75
N GLN A 222 15.50 -2.19 -10.66
CA GLN A 222 14.56 -1.32 -11.33
C GLN A 222 13.44 -2.15 -11.94
N LYS A 223 12.20 -1.86 -11.52
CA LYS A 223 11.02 -2.63 -11.91
C LYS A 223 10.43 -2.08 -13.21
N VAL A 224 10.06 -2.99 -14.10
CA VAL A 224 9.18 -2.72 -15.24
C VAL A 224 7.77 -3.18 -14.87
N PHE A 225 6.80 -2.28 -14.91
CA PHE A 225 5.39 -2.64 -14.75
C PHE A 225 4.84 -3.09 -16.10
N ILE A 226 4.11 -4.20 -16.15
CA ILE A 226 3.45 -4.68 -17.37
C ILE A 226 1.95 -4.67 -17.13
N SER A 227 1.27 -3.76 -17.83
CA SER A 227 -0.20 -3.68 -17.89
C SER A 227 -0.69 -4.47 -19.09
N PHE A 228 -1.50 -5.49 -18.86
CA PHE A 228 -1.98 -6.38 -19.92
C PHE A 228 -3.42 -6.85 -19.63
N GLY A 229 -4.26 -6.80 -20.66
CA GLY A 229 -5.66 -7.22 -20.59
C GLY A 229 -5.99 -8.27 -21.65
N GLY A 230 -5.73 -9.54 -21.34
CA GLY A 230 -6.04 -10.67 -22.19
C GLY A 230 -6.88 -11.70 -21.46
N HIS A 231 -8.10 -11.93 -21.94
CA HIS A 231 -8.90 -13.10 -21.55
C HIS A 231 -8.61 -14.30 -22.46
N ASP A 232 -7.97 -14.08 -23.61
CA ASP A 232 -7.57 -15.16 -24.51
C ASP A 232 -6.28 -15.85 -24.01
N ASP A 233 -6.33 -17.17 -23.97
CA ASP A 233 -5.20 -18.00 -23.54
C ASP A 233 -4.03 -17.90 -24.54
N ASP A 234 -4.30 -17.60 -25.81
CA ASP A 234 -3.31 -17.50 -26.88
C ASP A 234 -2.33 -16.34 -26.68
N THR A 235 -2.79 -15.14 -26.31
CA THR A 235 -1.89 -14.00 -26.06
C THR A 235 -1.12 -14.18 -24.75
N ARG A 236 -1.74 -14.84 -23.76
CA ARG A 236 -1.10 -15.16 -22.47
C ARG A 236 0.00 -16.20 -22.60
N LEU A 237 -0.27 -17.30 -23.28
CA LEU A 237 0.68 -18.40 -23.47
C LEU A 237 1.70 -18.11 -24.59
N GLY A 238 1.38 -17.25 -25.55
CA GLY A 238 2.27 -16.81 -26.62
C GLY A 238 3.06 -15.55 -26.25
N PHE A 239 2.62 -14.39 -26.78
CA PHE A 239 3.33 -13.11 -26.69
C PHE A 239 3.83 -12.77 -25.28
N ILE A 240 2.96 -12.86 -24.26
CA ILE A 240 3.29 -12.46 -22.89
C ILE A 240 4.33 -13.38 -22.28
N SER A 241 4.20 -14.71 -22.46
CA SER A 241 5.18 -15.67 -21.93
C SER A 241 6.56 -15.45 -22.55
N HIS A 242 6.63 -15.17 -23.86
CA HIS A 242 7.87 -14.85 -24.57
C HIS A 242 8.48 -13.52 -24.12
N LEU A 243 7.65 -12.49 -23.91
CA LEU A 243 8.10 -11.21 -23.36
C LEU A 243 8.67 -11.38 -21.96
N GLN A 244 7.98 -12.12 -21.07
CA GLN A 244 8.48 -12.44 -19.73
C GLN A 244 9.79 -13.21 -19.78
N ALA A 245 9.90 -14.22 -20.65
CA ALA A 245 11.14 -14.97 -20.85
C ALA A 245 12.27 -14.07 -21.38
N GLY A 246 11.97 -13.17 -22.31
CA GLY A 246 12.88 -12.14 -22.80
C GLY A 246 13.39 -11.24 -21.68
N LEU A 247 12.50 -10.67 -20.86
CA LEU A 247 12.88 -9.82 -19.72
C LEU A 247 13.75 -10.58 -18.71
N LYS A 248 13.37 -11.83 -18.35
CA LYS A 248 14.14 -12.69 -17.44
C LYS A 248 15.54 -13.01 -17.97
N ARG A 249 15.66 -13.45 -19.23
CA ARG A 249 16.96 -13.75 -19.89
C ARG A 249 17.90 -12.54 -19.87
N ASN A 250 17.33 -11.35 -19.82
CA ASN A 250 18.04 -10.09 -19.85
C ASN A 250 18.23 -9.43 -18.49
N GLY A 251 17.90 -10.14 -17.39
CA GLY A 251 18.10 -9.65 -16.02
C GLY A 251 17.21 -8.46 -15.64
N ILE A 252 16.10 -8.25 -16.36
CA ILE A 252 15.16 -7.15 -16.08
C ILE A 252 14.12 -7.64 -15.06
N ASN A 253 14.02 -6.93 -13.95
CA ASN A 253 12.99 -7.17 -12.94
C ASN A 253 11.65 -6.57 -13.41
N PHE A 254 10.56 -7.31 -13.31
CA PHE A 254 9.24 -6.85 -13.75
C PHE A 254 8.11 -7.34 -12.85
N TYR A 255 7.03 -6.57 -12.84
CA TYR A 255 5.75 -6.93 -12.24
C TYR A 255 4.70 -7.03 -13.35
N ILE A 256 3.93 -8.12 -13.36
CA ILE A 256 2.80 -8.30 -14.27
C ILE A 256 1.63 -8.89 -13.52
N ASN A 257 0.47 -8.28 -13.69
CA ASN A 257 -0.73 -8.66 -12.97
C ASN A 257 -1.56 -9.66 -13.78
N ILE A 258 -1.20 -10.95 -13.72
CA ILE A 258 -1.84 -12.02 -14.52
C ILE A 258 -2.99 -12.71 -13.77
N GLU A 259 -3.05 -12.65 -12.43
CA GLU A 259 -3.82 -13.64 -11.62
C GLU A 259 -5.11 -13.16 -10.93
N ASN A 260 -5.63 -11.96 -11.20
CA ASN A 260 -6.70 -11.39 -10.37
C ASN A 260 -8.16 -11.62 -10.83
N MET A 261 -8.45 -12.61 -11.69
CA MET A 261 -9.85 -13.00 -11.93
C MET A 261 -10.52 -13.66 -10.70
N THR A 262 -9.76 -14.19 -9.73
CA THR A 262 -10.30 -14.90 -8.55
C THR A 262 -10.03 -14.22 -7.20
N LYS A 263 -9.06 -13.30 -7.08
CA LYS A 263 -8.63 -12.67 -5.81
C LYS A 263 -9.10 -11.24 -5.56
N GLY A 264 -9.74 -10.59 -6.54
CA GLY A 264 -10.29 -9.24 -6.39
C GLY A 264 -9.26 -8.10 -6.61
N TYR A 265 -9.78 -6.87 -6.67
CA TYR A 265 -9.00 -5.64 -6.95
C TYR A 265 -8.35 -5.07 -5.70
N ASP A 266 -7.01 -5.16 -5.63
CA ASP A 266 -6.20 -4.41 -4.66
C ASP A 266 -5.55 -3.17 -5.34
N PRO A 267 -6.19 -1.99 -5.25
CA PRO A 267 -5.63 -0.76 -5.80
C PRO A 267 -4.31 -0.34 -5.12
N GLU A 268 -4.00 -0.79 -3.91
CA GLU A 268 -2.76 -0.44 -3.21
C GLU A 268 -1.56 -1.15 -3.83
N GLU A 269 -1.67 -2.45 -4.07
CA GLU A 269 -0.64 -3.25 -4.74
C GLU A 269 -0.36 -2.70 -6.15
N LEU A 270 -1.41 -2.36 -6.89
CA LEU A 270 -1.30 -1.74 -8.21
C LEU A 270 -0.54 -0.40 -8.15
N ILE A 271 -0.96 0.51 -7.26
CA ILE A 271 -0.33 1.84 -7.12
C ILE A 271 1.13 1.71 -6.68
N MET A 272 1.45 0.80 -5.75
CA MET A 272 2.82 0.55 -5.30
C MET A 272 3.69 0.04 -6.45
N ASN A 273 3.23 -1.00 -7.17
CA ASN A 273 4.00 -1.56 -8.27
C ASN A 273 4.19 -0.58 -9.43
N VAL A 274 3.20 0.28 -9.72
CA VAL A 274 3.35 1.36 -10.70
C VAL A 274 4.35 2.42 -10.24
N ARG A 275 4.31 2.82 -8.96
CA ARG A 275 5.23 3.83 -8.38
C ARG A 275 6.68 3.38 -8.29
N GLU A 276 6.90 2.12 -7.95
CA GLU A 276 8.24 1.55 -7.83
C GLU A 276 8.85 1.19 -9.18
N SER A 277 8.05 1.24 -10.25
CA SER A 277 8.50 0.97 -11.60
C SER A 277 9.06 2.22 -12.27
N ARG A 278 10.07 2.02 -13.12
CA ARG A 278 10.67 3.10 -13.93
C ARG A 278 10.06 3.16 -15.33
N ILE A 279 9.60 1.99 -15.80
CA ILE A 279 8.94 1.83 -17.08
C ILE A 279 7.61 1.13 -16.84
N ALA A 280 6.54 1.59 -17.48
CA ALA A 280 5.32 0.82 -17.65
C ALA A 280 5.15 0.43 -19.12
N LEU A 281 5.18 -0.87 -19.39
CA LEU A 281 4.79 -1.46 -20.66
C LEU A 281 3.27 -1.65 -20.65
N VAL A 282 2.54 -0.87 -21.46
CA VAL A 282 1.09 -0.97 -21.55
C VAL A 282 0.72 -1.69 -22.83
N ILE A 283 0.33 -2.96 -22.71
CA ILE A 283 0.08 -3.85 -23.84
C ILE A 283 -1.40 -3.80 -24.19
N PHE A 284 -1.75 -2.94 -25.15
CA PHE A 284 -3.07 -2.87 -25.73
C PHE A 284 -3.29 -4.07 -26.66
N THR A 285 -4.35 -4.82 -26.39
CA THR A 285 -4.92 -5.90 -27.21
C THR A 285 -6.37 -5.57 -27.52
N GLU A 286 -7.03 -6.37 -28.36
CA GLU A 286 -8.47 -6.22 -28.61
C GLU A 286 -9.30 -6.33 -27.31
N SER A 287 -8.96 -7.27 -26.42
CA SER A 287 -9.67 -7.48 -25.15
C SER A 287 -9.29 -6.52 -24.02
N TYR A 288 -8.26 -5.68 -24.20
CA TYR A 288 -7.85 -4.71 -23.19
C TYR A 288 -8.99 -3.75 -22.83
N LEU A 289 -9.74 -3.33 -23.86
CA LEU A 289 -10.83 -2.36 -23.73
C LEU A 289 -12.10 -2.95 -23.11
N SER A 290 -12.23 -4.27 -23.09
CA SER A 290 -13.34 -4.98 -22.42
C SER A 290 -13.09 -5.25 -20.92
N SER A 291 -11.88 -4.96 -20.42
CA SER A 291 -11.53 -5.18 -19.02
C SER A 291 -11.54 -3.86 -18.25
N SER A 292 -12.56 -3.64 -17.39
CA SER A 292 -12.55 -2.42 -16.56
C SER A 292 -11.35 -2.39 -15.62
N TRP A 293 -10.79 -3.55 -15.27
CA TRP A 293 -9.55 -3.65 -14.52
C TRP A 293 -8.41 -2.97 -15.27
N CYS A 294 -8.16 -3.38 -16.51
CA CYS A 294 -7.08 -2.83 -17.33
C CYS A 294 -7.29 -1.33 -17.61
N LEU A 295 -8.54 -0.87 -17.65
CA LEU A 295 -8.88 0.55 -17.75
C LEU A 295 -8.60 1.32 -16.44
N GLU A 296 -8.83 0.73 -15.27
CA GLU A 296 -8.42 1.33 -13.98
C GLU A 296 -6.90 1.33 -13.82
N GLU A 297 -6.19 0.25 -14.18
CA GLU A 297 -4.72 0.21 -14.23
C GLU A 297 -4.17 1.31 -15.12
N LEU A 298 -4.76 1.49 -16.30
CA LEU A 298 -4.38 2.55 -17.23
C LEU A 298 -4.58 3.94 -16.62
N VAL A 299 -5.67 4.16 -15.89
CA VAL A 299 -5.93 5.41 -15.18
C VAL A 299 -4.90 5.67 -14.10
N GLU A 300 -4.48 4.65 -13.35
CA GLU A 300 -3.42 4.79 -12.35
C GLU A 300 -2.07 5.09 -13.01
N ILE A 301 -1.67 4.34 -14.03
CA ILE A 301 -0.43 4.57 -14.79
C ILE A 301 -0.40 6.00 -15.35
N ASN A 302 -1.53 6.48 -15.89
CA ASN A 302 -1.61 7.81 -16.49
C ASN A 302 -1.30 8.94 -15.47
N LYS A 303 -1.57 8.73 -14.17
CA LYS A 303 -1.25 9.70 -13.11
C LYS A 303 0.25 9.86 -12.85
N PHE A 304 1.06 8.84 -13.16
CA PHE A 304 2.50 8.82 -12.90
C PHE A 304 3.34 9.13 -14.14
N THR A 305 2.72 9.50 -15.25
CA THR A 305 3.40 9.75 -16.53
C THR A 305 4.50 10.82 -16.51
N MET A 306 4.58 11.64 -15.46
CA MET A 306 5.68 12.58 -15.21
C MET A 306 6.93 11.94 -14.58
N SER A 307 6.76 10.84 -13.84
CA SER A 307 7.83 10.13 -13.12
C SER A 307 8.06 8.70 -13.61
N LEU A 308 7.20 8.21 -14.50
CA LEU A 308 7.18 6.86 -15.04
C LEU A 308 7.23 6.93 -16.57
N VAL A 309 8.19 6.24 -17.19
CA VAL A 309 8.25 6.14 -18.65
C VAL A 309 7.20 5.13 -19.11
N VAL A 310 6.15 5.60 -19.78
CA VAL A 310 5.08 4.74 -20.28
C VAL A 310 5.32 4.43 -21.76
N ILE A 311 5.49 3.15 -22.07
CA ILE A 311 5.69 2.64 -23.44
C ILE A 311 4.44 1.83 -23.83
N PRO A 312 3.55 2.37 -24.68
CA PRO A 312 2.43 1.61 -25.20
C PRO A 312 2.92 0.57 -26.22
N ILE A 313 2.37 -0.64 -26.15
CA ILE A 313 2.59 -1.74 -27.09
C ILE A 313 1.23 -2.10 -27.66
N PHE A 314 1.05 -1.90 -28.96
CA PHE A 314 -0.18 -2.21 -29.68
C PHE A 314 -0.02 -3.58 -30.33
N TYR A 315 -0.54 -4.61 -29.67
CA TYR A 315 -0.44 -5.99 -30.11
C TYR A 315 -1.75 -6.43 -30.76
N LYS A 316 -1.72 -6.69 -32.07
CA LYS A 316 -2.89 -7.05 -32.89
C LYS A 316 -4.06 -6.05 -32.78
N VAL A 317 -3.77 -4.79 -32.45
CA VAL A 317 -4.75 -3.69 -32.40
C VAL A 317 -4.14 -2.45 -33.04
N GLU A 318 -4.93 -1.69 -33.81
CA GLU A 318 -4.44 -0.43 -34.37
C GLU A 318 -4.45 0.69 -33.31
N PRO A 319 -3.40 1.52 -33.22
CA PRO A 319 -3.33 2.62 -32.26
C PRO A 319 -4.53 3.58 -32.30
N LYS A 320 -5.08 3.82 -33.50
CA LYS A 320 -6.27 4.68 -33.68
C LYS A 320 -7.47 4.19 -32.87
N TYR A 321 -7.66 2.86 -32.76
CA TYR A 321 -8.80 2.28 -32.04
C TYR A 321 -8.68 2.46 -30.52
N VAL A 322 -7.45 2.51 -30.01
CA VAL A 322 -7.17 2.82 -28.60
C VAL A 322 -7.37 4.31 -28.34
N ARG A 323 -6.91 5.19 -29.24
CA ARG A 323 -6.98 6.67 -29.10
C ARG A 323 -8.40 7.21 -29.23
N ASP A 324 -9.12 6.78 -30.26
CA ASP A 324 -10.53 7.11 -30.48
C ASP A 324 -11.43 6.41 -29.45
N GLY A 325 -10.85 5.42 -28.77
CA GLY A 325 -11.42 4.66 -27.67
C GLY A 325 -12.80 4.14 -28.01
N ARG A 326 -12.97 3.43 -29.15
CA ARG A 326 -14.27 3.03 -29.77
C ARG A 326 -15.38 2.93 -28.73
N LEU A 327 -15.99 4.10 -28.56
CA LEU A 327 -16.60 4.46 -27.30
C LEU A 327 -17.98 3.85 -27.17
N VAL A 328 -18.58 3.54 -28.30
CA VAL A 328 -19.91 2.94 -28.38
C VAL A 328 -19.86 1.49 -27.86
N GLU A 329 -18.83 0.73 -28.20
CA GLU A 329 -18.65 -0.65 -27.71
C GLU A 329 -18.23 -0.69 -26.24
N ILE A 330 -17.27 0.18 -25.86
CA ILE A 330 -16.84 0.42 -24.47
C ILE A 330 -18.01 0.89 -23.61
N ASN A 331 -18.82 1.86 -24.05
CA ASN A 331 -19.98 2.35 -23.30
C ASN A 331 -21.04 1.27 -23.14
N ASN A 332 -21.42 0.59 -24.23
CA ASN A 332 -22.53 -0.37 -24.17
C ASN A 332 -22.20 -1.52 -23.23
N GLN A 333 -20.98 -2.07 -23.27
CA GLN A 333 -20.59 -3.14 -22.36
C GLN A 333 -20.35 -2.63 -20.92
N LEU A 334 -19.73 -1.47 -20.71
CA LEU A 334 -19.37 -1.00 -19.36
C LEU A 334 -20.56 -0.39 -18.60
N VAL A 335 -21.51 0.21 -19.30
CA VAL A 335 -22.75 0.71 -18.69
C VAL A 335 -23.68 -0.45 -18.35
N LEU A 336 -23.91 -1.39 -19.28
CA LEU A 336 -24.83 -2.52 -19.08
C LEU A 336 -24.29 -3.57 -18.10
N ASN A 337 -23.00 -3.94 -18.20
CA ASN A 337 -22.46 -5.04 -17.40
C ASN A 337 -21.78 -4.56 -16.09
N TRP A 338 -21.39 -3.28 -15.96
CA TRP A 338 -20.50 -2.82 -14.86
C TRP A 338 -21.00 -1.54 -14.16
N GLY A 339 -22.17 -1.00 -14.53
CA GLY A 339 -22.75 0.19 -13.90
C GLY A 339 -21.83 1.43 -13.92
N ALA A 340 -20.98 1.56 -14.95
CA ALA A 340 -19.99 2.63 -15.01
C ALA A 340 -20.65 4.02 -15.19
N THR A 341 -20.29 4.98 -14.34
CA THR A 341 -20.76 6.38 -14.45
C THR A 341 -20.03 7.14 -15.55
N ASP A 342 -20.65 8.19 -16.09
CA ASP A 342 -20.02 9.08 -17.09
C ASP A 342 -18.66 9.61 -16.64
N ARG A 343 -18.53 9.92 -15.33
CA ARG A 343 -17.27 10.37 -14.74
C ARG A 343 -16.17 9.30 -14.81
N ARG A 344 -16.52 8.03 -14.57
CA ARG A 344 -15.58 6.90 -14.63
C ARG A 344 -15.14 6.67 -16.07
N ILE A 345 -16.10 6.63 -16.99
CA ILE A 345 -15.87 6.49 -18.42
C ILE A 345 -14.96 7.61 -18.94
N ASN A 346 -15.20 8.86 -18.56
CA ASN A 346 -14.36 9.98 -18.99
C ASN A 346 -12.90 9.87 -18.52
N ARG A 347 -12.64 9.31 -17.34
CA ARG A 347 -11.26 9.07 -16.88
C ARG A 347 -10.57 8.01 -17.74
N TRP A 348 -11.29 6.94 -18.10
CA TRP A 348 -10.76 5.91 -18.99
C TRP A 348 -10.43 6.46 -20.37
N LYS A 349 -11.31 7.26 -20.98
CA LYS A 349 -11.04 7.95 -22.25
C LYS A 349 -9.77 8.79 -22.18
N GLN A 350 -9.62 9.59 -21.13
CA GLN A 350 -8.47 10.46 -20.95
C GLN A 350 -7.17 9.65 -20.84
N ALA A 351 -7.20 8.53 -20.11
CA ALA A 351 -6.04 7.66 -19.96
C ALA A 351 -5.69 6.92 -21.27
N LEU A 352 -6.70 6.41 -21.99
CA LEU A 352 -6.54 5.79 -23.30
C LEU A 352 -5.94 6.75 -24.33
N ASN A 353 -6.44 7.99 -24.40
CA ASN A 353 -5.87 8.98 -25.30
C ASN A 353 -4.45 9.36 -24.90
N SER A 354 -4.24 9.74 -23.63
CA SER A 354 -2.94 10.19 -23.12
C SER A 354 -1.83 9.14 -23.25
N VAL A 355 -2.13 7.87 -22.97
CA VAL A 355 -1.16 6.77 -23.11
C VAL A 355 -1.06 6.31 -24.56
N GLY A 356 -2.17 6.27 -25.31
CA GLY A 356 -2.21 5.84 -26.71
C GLY A 356 -1.52 6.80 -27.69
N GLU A 357 -1.40 8.09 -27.36
CA GLU A 357 -0.65 9.09 -28.13
C GLU A 357 0.87 8.98 -27.94
N ARG A 358 1.35 8.23 -26.94
CA ARG A 358 2.79 8.10 -26.67
C ARG A 358 3.49 7.27 -27.75
N LEU A 359 4.77 7.56 -27.94
CA LEU A 359 5.64 6.75 -28.77
C LEU A 359 5.76 5.34 -28.18
N GLY A 360 5.56 4.33 -29.01
CA GLY A 360 5.54 2.94 -28.60
C GLY A 360 5.67 1.98 -29.78
N PHE A 361 5.33 0.72 -29.55
CA PHE A 361 5.53 -0.36 -30.51
C PHE A 361 4.21 -0.80 -31.11
N VAL A 362 4.15 -1.00 -32.42
CA VAL A 362 2.98 -1.55 -33.11
C VAL A 362 3.39 -2.88 -33.73
N TYR A 363 2.70 -3.95 -33.35
CA TYR A 363 2.90 -5.25 -33.99
C TYR A 363 2.27 -5.21 -35.38
N ALA A 364 3.10 -5.28 -36.42
CA ALA A 364 2.66 -5.39 -37.80
C ALA A 364 2.65 -6.87 -38.19
N ASN A 365 1.51 -7.42 -38.60
CA ASN A 365 1.46 -8.74 -39.25
C ASN A 365 1.90 -8.56 -40.72
N PRO A 366 2.81 -9.38 -41.29
CA PRO A 366 3.36 -10.67 -40.82
C PRO A 366 4.76 -10.64 -40.20
N SER A 367 5.10 -9.62 -39.41
CA SER A 367 6.38 -9.60 -38.70
C SER A 367 6.51 -10.73 -37.68
N SER A 368 7.73 -11.18 -37.43
CA SER A 368 8.02 -12.20 -36.43
C SER A 368 7.72 -11.69 -35.02
N GLU A 369 6.89 -12.41 -34.28
CA GLU A 369 6.60 -12.11 -32.87
C GLU A 369 7.86 -12.14 -32.00
N ALA A 370 8.82 -13.01 -32.34
CA ALA A 370 10.10 -13.07 -31.65
C ALA A 370 10.94 -11.80 -31.88
N GLU A 371 11.02 -11.31 -33.12
CA GLU A 371 11.73 -10.06 -33.43
C GLU A 371 11.05 -8.85 -32.78
N PHE A 372 9.72 -8.86 -32.71
CA PHE A 372 8.94 -7.84 -32.04
C PHE A 372 9.21 -7.81 -30.53
N VAL A 373 9.22 -8.98 -29.88
CA VAL A 373 9.62 -9.10 -28.46
C VAL A 373 11.04 -8.59 -28.25
N GLU A 374 12.01 -9.03 -29.05
CA GLU A 374 13.41 -8.59 -28.89
C GLU A 374 13.55 -7.06 -29.05
N SER A 375 12.76 -6.44 -29.93
CA SER A 375 12.70 -4.97 -30.10
C SER A 375 12.20 -4.27 -28.84
N ILE A 376 11.14 -4.80 -28.21
CA ILE A 376 10.60 -4.28 -26.94
C ILE A 376 11.63 -4.42 -25.83
N ILE A 377 12.30 -5.58 -25.74
CA ILE A 377 13.35 -5.83 -24.73
C ILE A 377 14.50 -4.86 -24.91
N TYR A 378 14.96 -4.65 -26.15
CA TYR A 378 16.03 -3.71 -26.46
C TYR A 378 15.71 -2.29 -25.99
N GLU A 379 14.53 -1.77 -26.32
CA GLU A 379 14.14 -0.42 -25.92
C GLU A 379 13.89 -0.30 -24.42
N THR A 380 13.37 -1.36 -23.79
CA THR A 380 13.22 -1.43 -22.33
C THR A 380 14.58 -1.31 -21.65
N LYS A 381 15.59 -2.08 -22.11
CA LYS A 381 16.97 -1.98 -21.61
C LYS A 381 17.55 -0.59 -21.78
N ARG A 382 17.44 -0.04 -23.00
CA ARG A 382 17.96 1.29 -23.34
C ARG A 382 17.35 2.36 -22.44
N THR A 383 16.04 2.30 -22.24
CA THR A 383 15.30 3.22 -21.37
C THR A 383 15.72 3.09 -19.91
N LEU A 384 15.90 1.86 -19.41
CA LEU A 384 16.43 1.62 -18.06
C LEU A 384 17.85 2.19 -17.89
N ALA A 385 18.72 2.03 -18.90
CA ALA A 385 20.06 2.60 -18.88
C ALA A 385 20.02 4.14 -18.82
N ASN A 386 19.23 4.78 -19.67
CA ASN A 386 19.13 6.24 -19.72
C ASN A 386 18.55 6.85 -18.44
N THR A 387 17.53 6.20 -17.85
CA THR A 387 16.93 6.67 -16.61
C THR A 387 17.85 6.46 -15.40
N SER A 388 18.85 5.57 -15.47
CA SER A 388 19.80 5.29 -14.37
C SER A 388 20.92 6.32 -14.24
N SER A 389 21.14 7.15 -15.26
CA SER A 389 22.24 8.09 -15.35
C SER A 389 21.83 9.55 -15.10
N SER A 390 20.60 9.79 -14.62
CA SER A 390 20.03 11.12 -14.35
C SER A 390 19.79 11.39 -12.87
#